data_AF-A0A7Y8NVX0-F1
#
_entry.id   AF-A0A7Y8NVX0-F1
#
_cell.length_a   1.000
_cell.length_b   1.000
_cell.length_c   1.000
_cell.angle_alpha   90.00
_cell.angle_beta   90.00
_cell.angle_gamma   90.00
#
_symmetry.space_group_name_H-M   'P 1'
#
loop_
_entity.id
_entity.type
_entity.pdbx_description
1 polymer ?
#
loop_
_entity_poly.entity_id
_entity_poly.type
_entity_poly.pdbx_seq_one_letter_code
_entity_poly.pdbx_strand_id
1 'polypeptide(L)'
;MERREFCKKSLLSSAALMAAPLISKANLLDPFAIKDSIPLMGNRFVTLCIMIRTTPWEVSRDVKLLNRDESFAHTLKVVRDLRETFSKNNPEGRLTWGFTLNALEDKRPNYSDIRKYVAECQRLFGDEVSYFPGYFPAMYLPRERINREMSEAIQIISDIVGGGYRPKAIMGGFLSANNLAYLAEKENIHVAHGVIWSQHEIDGGGADGSPSYPYYPSKEHFCKPAQGKNDFIDCVNLDGWSVDFLNARVSGGIRGTTPFNGAASRRGVGPIETYGDWGLEIGHESVMHTQSIHFDRGFELNGFGWIPNIWEAALVKIPERNNWDETFALRALEKWVGSTVKRWPEVKFVTFGEYGEIWRKHYRDNNEWNYRFEEKGLGIGNSWGNEEIRWFMNKNFRLATVRDWHKNTLEKVIDFTRYDLPAKEPKDPSPERPIKDWSLMNRINQKELRSQDKPILLNELNIEEKELIAKYYPELFS
;
A
#
# COMPACT_ATOMS: atom_id res chain seq x y z
N MET A 1 -65.58 1.48 27.52
CA MET A 1 -66.48 0.46 28.10
C MET A 1 -66.87 -0.49 26.99
N GLU A 2 -66.12 -1.59 26.86
CA GLU A 2 -66.45 -2.93 27.37
C GLU A 2 -67.25 -3.73 26.33
N ARG A 3 -66.68 -4.75 25.66
CA ARG A 3 -66.29 -6.11 26.13
C ARG A 3 -67.45 -7.10 26.13
N ARG A 4 -67.12 -8.33 25.68
CA ARG A 4 -67.80 -9.65 25.86
C ARG A 4 -68.85 -10.03 24.82
N GLU A 5 -69.00 -11.27 24.37
CA GLU A 5 -68.36 -12.60 24.53
C GLU A 5 -69.04 -13.48 23.44
N PHE A 6 -68.37 -14.38 22.70
CA PHE A 6 -68.14 -15.79 23.09
C PHE A 6 -69.49 -16.49 23.46
N CYS A 7 -69.99 -17.59 22.87
CA CYS A 7 -69.31 -18.82 22.46
C CYS A 7 -70.31 -19.84 21.85
N LYS A 8 -69.76 -20.82 21.10
CA LYS A 8 -70.17 -22.26 20.99
C LYS A 8 -71.36 -22.73 20.12
N LYS A 9 -71.01 -23.54 19.10
CA LYS A 9 -71.33 -24.98 18.91
C LYS A 9 -70.16 -25.61 18.10
N SER A 10 -69.27 -26.43 18.67
CA SER A 10 -69.33 -27.89 18.97
C SER A 10 -69.33 -28.77 17.69
N LEU A 11 -68.59 -29.87 17.47
CA LEU A 11 -67.70 -30.81 18.19
C LEU A 11 -66.98 -31.61 17.06
N LEU A 12 -65.64 -31.73 17.02
CA LEU A 12 -64.79 -32.85 17.48
C LEU A 12 -64.85 -34.18 16.68
N SER A 13 -63.77 -34.47 15.94
CA SER A 13 -62.99 -35.74 15.92
C SER A 13 -61.75 -35.55 15.01
N SER A 14 -60.58 -35.17 15.54
CA SER A 14 -59.49 -36.01 16.09
C SER A 14 -58.77 -36.91 15.07
N ALA A 15 -57.64 -36.43 14.54
CA ALA A 15 -56.35 -37.14 14.55
C ALA A 15 -55.24 -36.18 14.09
N ALA A 16 -54.27 -35.95 14.98
CA ALA A 16 -53.10 -35.13 14.76
C ALA A 16 -52.00 -35.92 14.04
N LEU A 17 -51.36 -35.30 13.06
CA LEU A 17 -49.94 -35.53 12.77
C LEU A 17 -49.35 -34.24 12.19
N MET A 18 -48.30 -33.78 12.87
CA MET A 18 -47.58 -32.53 12.62
C MET A 18 -46.68 -32.65 11.38
N ALA A 19 -46.58 -31.58 10.58
CA ALA A 19 -45.32 -30.86 10.33
C ALA A 19 -45.46 -29.82 9.18
N ALA A 20 -45.27 -28.54 9.56
CA ALA A 20 -44.74 -27.38 8.82
C ALA A 20 -45.28 -26.99 7.41
N PRO A 21 -45.82 -25.77 7.23
CA PRO A 21 -45.91 -25.15 5.92
C PRO A 21 -44.65 -24.33 5.60
N LEU A 22 -44.07 -24.64 4.44
CA LEU A 22 -43.03 -23.89 3.74
C LEU A 22 -43.41 -22.40 3.62
N ILE A 23 -42.72 -21.53 4.36
CA ILE A 23 -42.69 -20.10 4.08
C ILE A 23 -41.68 -19.91 2.95
N SER A 24 -42.18 -19.63 1.75
CA SER A 24 -41.39 -19.17 0.62
C SER A 24 -40.71 -17.84 0.99
N LYS A 25 -39.41 -17.88 1.28
CA LYS A 25 -38.58 -16.68 1.29
C LYS A 25 -38.54 -16.12 -0.12
N ALA A 26 -39.26 -15.04 -0.35
CA ALA A 26 -38.96 -14.14 -1.45
C ALA A 26 -37.51 -13.68 -1.27
N ASN A 27 -36.67 -13.96 -2.27
CA ASN A 27 -35.31 -13.45 -2.35
C ASN A 27 -35.39 -11.91 -2.31
N LEU A 28 -35.03 -11.32 -1.17
CA LEU A 28 -34.50 -9.98 -1.14
C LEU A 28 -33.23 -10.03 -1.98
N LEU A 29 -33.30 -9.44 -3.18
CA LEU A 29 -32.14 -9.21 -4.02
C LEU A 29 -31.14 -8.40 -3.21
N ASP A 30 -30.01 -9.02 -2.89
CA ASP A 30 -28.84 -8.33 -2.37
C ASP A 30 -28.33 -7.38 -3.47
N PRO A 31 -28.28 -6.05 -3.24
CA PRO A 31 -27.68 -5.11 -4.19
C PRO A 31 -26.19 -5.39 -4.43
N PHE A 32 -25.57 -6.25 -3.62
CA PHE A 32 -24.20 -6.71 -3.71
C PHE A 32 -24.06 -8.11 -4.35
N ALA A 33 -25.10 -8.60 -5.03
CA ALA A 33 -25.02 -9.78 -5.89
C ALA A 33 -23.75 -9.70 -6.75
N ILE A 34 -22.89 -10.71 -6.56
CA ILE A 34 -21.49 -10.81 -6.98
C ILE A 34 -21.32 -10.27 -8.41
N LYS A 35 -20.79 -9.04 -8.54
CA LYS A 35 -20.02 -8.66 -9.74
C LYS A 35 -18.93 -9.72 -9.87
N ASP A 36 -18.85 -10.40 -11.01
CA ASP A 36 -17.83 -11.41 -11.29
C ASP A 36 -16.48 -10.96 -10.74
N SER A 37 -15.88 -11.77 -9.86
CA SER A 37 -14.67 -11.35 -9.14
C SER A 37 -13.54 -11.11 -10.13
N ILE A 38 -13.06 -9.87 -10.20
CA ILE A 38 -11.96 -9.47 -11.08
C ILE A 38 -10.75 -10.40 -10.83
N PRO A 39 -10.25 -11.12 -11.85
CA PRO A 39 -9.07 -11.97 -11.68
C PRO A 39 -7.80 -11.12 -11.53
N LEU A 40 -6.81 -11.61 -10.78
CA LEU A 40 -5.51 -10.95 -10.66
C LEU A 40 -4.79 -10.92 -12.02
N MET A 41 -4.63 -12.10 -12.63
CA MET A 41 -3.92 -12.28 -13.89
C MET A 41 -4.66 -11.60 -15.05
N GLY A 42 -3.89 -10.99 -15.95
CA GLY A 42 -4.40 -10.26 -17.10
C GLY A 42 -4.87 -8.83 -16.79
N ASN A 43 -4.72 -8.34 -15.55
CA ASN A 43 -5.22 -7.01 -15.15
C ASN A 43 -4.13 -6.06 -14.66
N ARG A 44 -4.43 -4.76 -14.78
CA ARG A 44 -3.62 -3.65 -14.26
C ARG A 44 -4.42 -2.96 -13.17
N PHE A 45 -3.78 -2.69 -12.03
CA PHE A 45 -4.42 -2.14 -10.85
C PHE A 45 -3.72 -0.87 -10.38
N VAL A 46 -4.51 0.16 -10.06
CA VAL A 46 -4.05 1.29 -9.26
C VAL A 46 -4.79 1.26 -7.93
N THR A 47 -4.05 1.37 -6.83
CA THR A 47 -4.61 1.56 -5.49
C THR A 47 -4.20 2.92 -4.96
N LEU A 48 -5.16 3.83 -4.82
CA LEU A 48 -4.94 5.16 -4.26
C LEU A 48 -5.47 5.23 -2.84
N CYS A 49 -4.66 5.77 -1.92
CA CYS A 49 -5.12 6.18 -0.60
C CYS A 49 -5.10 7.70 -0.49
N ILE A 50 -6.16 8.31 0.03
CA ILE A 50 -6.16 9.71 0.45
C ILE A 50 -6.10 9.77 1.98
N MET A 51 -5.01 10.32 2.52
CA MET A 51 -4.79 10.42 3.97
C MET A 51 -5.48 11.66 4.55
N ILE A 52 -6.22 11.48 5.64
CA ILE A 52 -6.83 12.53 6.47
C ILE A 52 -6.16 12.51 7.85
N ARG A 53 -5.62 13.65 8.29
CA ARG A 53 -4.87 13.78 9.55
C ARG A 53 -5.06 15.15 10.19
N THR A 54 -4.65 15.28 11.44
CA THR A 54 -4.62 16.57 12.17
C THR A 54 -3.24 17.19 12.23
N THR A 55 -2.21 16.35 12.27
CA THR A 55 -0.80 16.75 12.22
C THR A 55 -0.02 15.73 11.38
N PRO A 56 1.11 16.11 10.76
CA PRO A 56 1.96 15.15 10.07
C PRO A 56 2.56 14.15 11.07
N TRP A 57 2.61 12.88 10.66
CA TRP A 57 3.27 11.80 11.41
C TRP A 57 2.77 11.65 12.86
N GLU A 58 1.46 11.74 13.06
CA GLU A 58 0.82 11.38 14.33
C GLU A 58 0.53 9.89 14.39
N VAL A 59 1.44 9.16 15.03
CA VAL A 59 1.37 7.69 15.13
C VAL A 59 0.40 7.21 16.20
N SER A 60 0.06 8.08 17.16
CA SER A 60 -0.94 7.90 18.21
C SER A 60 -1.57 9.25 18.56
N ARG A 61 -2.60 9.26 19.40
CA ARG A 61 -3.27 10.45 19.92
C ARG A 61 -2.29 11.49 20.50
N ASP A 62 -1.40 11.02 21.35
CA ASP A 62 -0.40 11.76 22.13
C ASP A 62 1.00 11.79 21.49
N VAL A 63 1.24 11.02 20.43
CA VAL A 63 2.56 10.90 19.79
C VAL A 63 2.52 11.55 18.42
N LYS A 64 2.84 12.84 18.38
CA LYS A 64 2.92 13.67 17.17
C LYS A 64 4.38 13.96 16.84
N LEU A 65 4.92 13.26 15.84
CA LEU A 65 6.35 13.36 15.50
C LEU A 65 6.70 14.69 14.82
N LEU A 66 5.73 15.30 14.13
CA LEU A 66 5.80 16.68 13.65
C LEU A 66 4.63 17.49 14.20
N ASN A 67 4.94 18.46 15.06
CA ASN A 67 3.93 19.28 15.72
C ASN A 67 3.50 20.47 14.83
N ARG A 68 2.91 20.17 13.68
CA ARG A 68 2.30 21.16 12.77
C ARG A 68 0.80 20.90 12.67
N ASP A 69 -0.03 21.86 13.07
CA ASP A 69 -1.48 21.77 12.88
C ASP A 69 -1.84 21.91 11.41
N GLU A 70 -2.44 20.88 10.84
CA GLU A 70 -2.93 20.84 9.45
C GLU A 70 -4.45 20.92 9.35
N SER A 71 -5.15 21.23 10.43
CA SER A 71 -6.62 21.32 10.43
C SER A 71 -7.17 22.34 9.43
N PHE A 72 -6.46 23.43 9.19
CA PHE A 72 -6.81 24.43 8.18
C PHE A 72 -6.80 23.85 6.74
N ALA A 73 -5.96 22.84 6.50
CA ALA A 73 -5.81 22.19 5.20
C ALA A 73 -6.87 21.09 4.97
N HIS A 74 -7.49 20.58 6.05
CA HIS A 74 -8.51 19.54 6.00
C HIS A 74 -9.91 20.15 6.09
N THR A 75 -10.46 20.50 4.93
CA THR A 75 -11.85 20.98 4.81
C THR A 75 -12.68 20.01 3.98
N LEU A 76 -14.00 20.00 4.20
CA LEU A 76 -14.93 19.22 3.36
C LEU A 76 -14.73 19.51 1.86
N LYS A 77 -14.53 20.78 1.50
CA LYS A 77 -14.30 21.19 0.11
C LYS A 77 -13.06 20.51 -0.47
N VAL A 78 -11.93 20.54 0.23
CA VAL A 78 -10.67 19.91 -0.22
C VAL A 78 -10.86 18.41 -0.47
N VAL A 79 -11.47 17.71 0.49
CA VAL A 79 -11.69 16.26 0.40
C VAL A 79 -12.65 15.92 -0.74
N ARG A 80 -13.71 16.72 -0.92
CA ARG A 80 -14.65 16.56 -2.03
C ARG A 80 -14.00 16.81 -3.38
N ASP A 81 -13.29 17.93 -3.52
CA ASP A 81 -12.60 18.29 -4.77
C ASP A 81 -11.62 17.20 -5.20
N LEU A 82 -10.84 16.63 -4.26
CA LEU A 82 -9.94 15.51 -4.53
C LEU A 82 -10.70 14.30 -5.07
N ARG A 83 -11.80 13.92 -4.42
CA ARG A 83 -12.60 12.73 -4.80
C ARG A 83 -13.30 12.92 -6.15
N GLU A 84 -13.85 14.10 -6.41
CA GLU A 84 -14.49 14.45 -7.68
C GLU A 84 -13.46 14.48 -8.81
N THR A 85 -12.29 15.09 -8.56
CA THR A 85 -11.17 15.14 -9.51
C THR A 85 -10.68 13.74 -9.88
N PHE A 86 -10.52 12.87 -8.89
CA PHE A 86 -10.18 11.46 -9.11
C PHE A 86 -11.17 10.74 -10.04
N SER A 87 -12.47 11.05 -9.94
CA SER A 87 -13.49 10.37 -10.74
C SER A 87 -13.71 10.92 -12.15
N LYS A 88 -13.20 12.11 -12.50
CA LYS A 88 -13.48 12.77 -13.79
C LYS A 88 -13.25 11.88 -15.01
N ASN A 89 -12.13 11.16 -15.02
CA ASN A 89 -11.75 10.24 -16.11
C ASN A 89 -11.87 8.76 -15.70
N ASN A 90 -12.45 8.49 -14.52
CA ASN A 90 -12.47 7.19 -13.87
C ASN A 90 -13.71 7.07 -12.95
N PRO A 91 -14.93 7.09 -13.53
CA PRO A 91 -16.17 7.22 -12.76
C PRO A 91 -16.47 5.98 -11.88
N GLU A 92 -16.02 4.79 -12.29
CA GLU A 92 -16.16 3.56 -11.51
C GLU A 92 -15.01 3.32 -10.52
N GLY A 93 -14.02 4.22 -10.52
CA GLY A 93 -12.86 4.14 -9.67
C GLY A 93 -13.20 4.24 -8.20
N ARG A 94 -12.54 3.40 -7.41
CA ARG A 94 -12.62 3.39 -5.95
C ARG A 94 -11.25 3.63 -5.34
N LEU A 95 -11.21 4.27 -4.18
CA LEU A 95 -10.00 4.56 -3.44
C LEU A 95 -10.14 4.24 -1.96
N THR A 96 -9.04 4.26 -1.21
CA THR A 96 -9.02 4.11 0.24
C THR A 96 -8.90 5.47 0.92
N TRP A 97 -9.74 5.76 1.90
CA TRP A 97 -9.63 6.89 2.81
C TRP A 97 -8.93 6.44 4.08
N GLY A 98 -7.72 6.94 4.33
CA GLY A 98 -6.93 6.58 5.52
C GLY A 98 -6.98 7.69 6.57
N PHE A 99 -7.51 7.41 7.76
CA PHE A 99 -7.59 8.39 8.85
C PHE A 99 -6.59 8.10 9.95
N THR A 100 -5.94 9.12 10.50
CA THR A 100 -5.28 9.02 11.81
C THR A 100 -6.30 8.92 12.94
N LEU A 101 -5.90 8.42 14.12
CA LEU A 101 -6.79 8.34 15.29
C LEU A 101 -7.32 9.71 15.69
N ASN A 102 -6.43 10.72 15.70
CA ASN A 102 -6.84 12.10 15.98
C ASN A 102 -7.89 12.59 14.97
N ALA A 103 -7.75 12.31 13.67
CA ALA A 103 -8.74 12.71 12.67
C ALA A 103 -10.07 11.94 12.78
N LEU A 104 -10.04 10.68 13.21
CA LEU A 104 -11.25 9.90 13.52
C LEU A 104 -12.02 10.51 14.69
N GLU A 105 -11.32 11.01 15.70
CA GLU A 105 -11.93 11.45 16.96
C GLU A 105 -12.22 12.95 17.03
N ASP A 106 -11.57 13.77 16.19
CA ASP A 106 -11.65 15.22 16.23
C ASP A 106 -13.10 15.73 16.11
N LYS A 107 -13.51 16.58 17.05
CA LYS A 107 -14.89 17.07 17.15
C LYS A 107 -15.13 18.39 16.40
N ARG A 108 -14.09 19.02 15.84
CA ARG A 108 -14.23 20.24 15.06
C ARG A 108 -15.12 19.98 13.83
N PRO A 109 -15.92 20.98 13.38
CA PRO A 109 -16.88 20.79 12.30
C PRO A 109 -16.29 20.22 11.02
N ASN A 110 -15.10 20.69 10.63
CA ASN A 110 -14.41 20.24 9.42
C ASN A 110 -14.18 18.72 9.40
N TYR A 111 -13.67 18.12 10.48
CA TYR A 111 -13.44 16.67 10.54
C TYR A 111 -14.75 15.87 10.66
N SER A 112 -15.71 16.39 11.43
CA SER A 112 -17.05 15.79 11.51
C SER A 112 -17.69 15.68 10.12
N ASP A 113 -17.60 16.74 9.33
CA ASP A 113 -18.18 16.78 7.99
C ASP A 113 -17.38 15.94 6.98
N ILE A 114 -16.04 15.88 7.10
CA ILE A 114 -15.21 14.97 6.31
C ILE A 114 -15.60 13.51 6.56
N ARG A 115 -15.78 13.09 7.82
CA ARG A 115 -16.16 11.71 8.15
C ARG A 115 -17.53 11.33 7.59
N LYS A 116 -18.52 12.23 7.68
CA LYS A 116 -19.85 12.03 7.05
C LYS A 116 -19.73 11.87 5.55
N TYR A 117 -18.94 12.74 4.89
CA TYR A 117 -18.74 12.68 3.45
C TYR A 117 -18.01 11.40 3.01
N VAL A 118 -17.01 10.95 3.75
CA VAL A 118 -16.30 9.71 3.44
C VAL A 118 -17.19 8.48 3.64
N ALA A 119 -18.03 8.44 4.68
CA ALA A 119 -19.05 7.40 4.84
C ALA A 119 -20.06 7.41 3.67
N GLU A 120 -20.43 8.60 3.18
CA GLU A 120 -21.22 8.73 1.96
C GLU A 120 -20.47 8.20 0.72
N CYS A 121 -19.17 8.48 0.57
CA CYS A 121 -18.35 7.95 -0.52
C CYS A 121 -18.25 6.43 -0.49
N GLN A 122 -18.15 5.82 0.69
CA GLN A 122 -18.21 4.37 0.86
C GLN A 122 -19.53 3.81 0.33
N ARG A 123 -20.66 4.43 0.69
CA ARG A 123 -22.00 3.99 0.24
C ARG A 123 -22.22 4.20 -1.25
N LEU A 124 -21.78 5.34 -1.80
CA LEU A 124 -22.04 5.74 -3.19
C LEU A 124 -21.09 5.06 -4.18
N PHE A 125 -19.81 5.01 -3.84
CA PHE A 125 -18.77 4.57 -4.76
C PHE A 125 -18.20 3.21 -4.38
N GLY A 126 -18.32 2.77 -3.13
CA GLY A 126 -17.61 1.60 -2.62
C GLY A 126 -16.15 1.89 -2.27
N ASP A 127 -15.81 3.15 -2.00
CA ASP A 127 -14.51 3.52 -1.43
C ASP A 127 -14.29 2.81 -0.09
N GLU A 128 -13.05 2.49 0.24
CA GLU A 128 -12.69 1.91 1.53
C GLU A 128 -12.44 3.02 2.55
N VAL A 129 -12.89 2.85 3.78
CA VAL A 129 -12.57 3.71 4.93
C VAL A 129 -11.73 2.91 5.90
N SER A 130 -10.51 3.36 6.19
CA SER A 130 -9.53 2.61 6.98
C SER A 130 -8.68 3.51 7.89
N TYR A 131 -7.91 2.88 8.77
CA TYR A 131 -6.99 3.50 9.70
C TYR A 131 -5.61 3.71 9.07
N PHE A 132 -5.04 4.89 9.30
CA PHE A 132 -3.70 5.31 8.89
C PHE A 132 -2.95 5.90 10.10
N PRO A 133 -2.13 5.10 10.82
CA PRO A 133 -1.39 5.50 12.02
C PRO A 133 -0.12 6.34 11.73
N GLY A 134 -0.22 7.39 10.91
CA GLY A 134 0.89 8.35 10.79
C GLY A 134 2.21 7.78 10.25
N TYR A 135 2.14 6.79 9.35
CA TYR A 135 3.24 6.09 8.66
C TYR A 135 4.20 5.26 9.51
N PHE A 136 4.58 5.72 10.71
CA PHE A 136 5.73 5.16 11.44
C PHE A 136 5.38 4.54 12.80
N PRO A 137 4.22 3.87 13.02
CA PRO A 137 3.83 3.45 14.36
C PRO A 137 4.81 2.43 14.95
N ALA A 138 5.27 1.44 14.19
CA ALA A 138 6.20 0.43 14.68
C ALA A 138 7.56 0.99 15.12
N MET A 139 7.97 2.18 14.64
CA MET A 139 9.21 2.80 15.08
C MET A 139 9.13 3.41 16.49
N TYR A 140 7.92 3.78 16.92
CA TYR A 140 7.71 4.63 18.10
C TYR A 140 6.79 4.00 19.15
N LEU A 141 5.99 3.00 18.80
CA LEU A 141 5.01 2.41 19.70
C LEU A 141 5.32 0.93 19.93
N PRO A 142 5.11 0.41 21.15
CA PRO A 142 5.15 -1.02 21.40
C PRO A 142 4.12 -1.77 20.56
N ARG A 143 4.44 -3.00 20.13
CA ARG A 143 3.53 -3.81 19.29
C ARG A 143 2.12 -3.95 19.86
N GLU A 144 2.01 -4.19 21.16
CA GLU A 144 0.71 -4.32 21.85
C GLU A 144 -0.13 -3.03 21.78
N ARG A 145 0.53 -1.86 21.90
CA ARG A 145 -0.14 -0.57 21.80
C ARG A 145 -0.70 -0.36 20.40
N ILE A 146 0.09 -0.67 19.36
CA ILE A 146 -0.35 -0.58 17.97
C ILE A 146 -1.55 -1.49 17.73
N ASN A 147 -1.50 -2.75 18.21
CA ASN A 147 -2.62 -3.69 18.09
C ASN A 147 -3.92 -3.13 18.68
N ARG A 148 -3.85 -2.63 19.92
CA ARG A 148 -5.01 -2.04 20.59
C ARG A 148 -5.54 -0.82 19.83
N GLU A 149 -4.66 0.09 19.41
CA GLU A 149 -5.05 1.31 18.70
C GLU A 149 -5.61 1.01 17.30
N MET A 150 -5.16 -0.06 16.63
CA MET A 150 -5.79 -0.57 15.41
C MET A 150 -7.22 -1.05 15.68
N SER A 151 -7.45 -1.87 16.73
CA SER A 151 -8.80 -2.32 17.10
C SER A 151 -9.74 -1.17 17.43
N GLU A 152 -9.26 -0.19 18.19
CA GLU A 152 -10.02 1.02 18.52
C GLU A 152 -10.40 1.79 17.25
N ALA A 153 -9.45 2.03 16.35
CA ALA A 153 -9.70 2.73 15.09
C ALA A 153 -10.69 1.97 14.20
N ILE A 154 -10.56 0.64 14.09
CA ILE A 154 -11.49 -0.22 13.33
C ILE A 154 -12.90 -0.09 13.88
N GLN A 155 -13.07 -0.10 15.20
CA GLN A 155 -14.38 0.06 15.82
C GLN A 155 -14.98 1.46 15.54
N ILE A 156 -14.19 2.52 15.70
CA ILE A 156 -14.65 3.89 15.41
C ILE A 156 -15.07 4.01 13.94
N ILE A 157 -14.31 3.43 13.01
CA ILE A 157 -14.63 3.41 11.58
C ILE A 157 -15.92 2.65 11.30
N SER A 158 -16.11 1.48 11.93
CA SER A 158 -17.35 0.69 11.83
C SER A 158 -18.56 1.50 12.28
N ASP A 159 -18.44 2.28 13.36
CA ASP A 159 -19.51 3.13 13.87
C ASP A 159 -19.79 4.34 12.96
N ILE A 160 -18.75 4.93 12.35
CA ILE A 160 -18.89 6.06 11.41
C ILE A 160 -19.60 5.63 10.12
N VAL A 161 -19.20 4.50 9.54
CA VAL A 161 -19.75 4.02 8.27
C VAL A 161 -21.11 3.33 8.50
N GLY A 162 -21.26 2.62 9.61
CA GLY A 162 -22.46 1.89 9.97
C GLY A 162 -22.64 0.58 9.19
N GLY A 163 -23.79 -0.09 9.40
CA GLY A 163 -24.15 -1.30 8.65
C GLY A 163 -23.25 -2.52 8.90
N GLY A 164 -22.47 -2.52 9.99
CA GLY A 164 -21.50 -3.59 10.28
C GLY A 164 -20.24 -3.54 9.41
N TYR A 165 -19.96 -2.39 8.79
CA TYR A 165 -18.79 -2.19 7.94
C TYR A 165 -17.48 -2.52 8.67
N ARG A 166 -16.56 -3.18 7.95
CA ARG A 166 -15.16 -3.35 8.37
C ARG A 166 -14.25 -3.09 7.16
N PRO A 167 -13.12 -2.39 7.33
CA PRO A 167 -12.13 -2.27 6.27
C PRO A 167 -11.55 -3.63 5.89
N LYS A 168 -11.08 -3.76 4.64
CA LYS A 168 -10.36 -4.94 4.16
C LYS A 168 -8.85 -4.80 4.34
N ALA A 169 -8.33 -3.57 4.38
CA ALA A 169 -6.93 -3.26 4.62
C ALA A 169 -6.72 -2.25 5.74
N ILE A 170 -5.55 -2.26 6.37
CA ILE A 170 -5.02 -1.16 7.21
C ILE A 170 -3.91 -0.42 6.48
N MET A 171 -3.91 0.92 6.54
CA MET A 171 -2.90 1.78 5.90
C MET A 171 -1.74 2.08 6.86
N GLY A 172 -1.03 1.04 7.28
CA GLY A 172 -0.10 1.07 8.41
C GLY A 172 1.22 1.82 8.20
N GLY A 173 1.75 1.84 6.97
CA GLY A 173 3.12 2.29 6.72
C GLY A 173 4.12 1.27 7.25
N PHE A 174 4.62 1.47 8.47
CA PHE A 174 5.51 0.56 9.17
C PHE A 174 4.74 -0.24 10.22
N LEU A 175 4.44 -1.50 9.89
CA LEU A 175 3.87 -2.47 10.85
C LEU A 175 4.86 -3.60 11.09
N SER A 176 4.90 -4.11 12.32
CA SER A 176 5.68 -5.30 12.64
C SER A 176 4.96 -6.58 12.20
N ALA A 177 5.69 -7.69 12.09
CA ALA A 177 5.12 -9.02 11.86
C ALA A 177 4.04 -9.37 12.89
N ASN A 178 4.22 -8.95 14.16
CA ASN A 178 3.22 -9.15 15.19
C ASN A 178 1.91 -8.39 14.90
N ASN A 179 2.00 -7.16 14.40
CA ASN A 179 0.82 -6.36 14.07
C ASN A 179 0.06 -6.98 12.89
N LEU A 180 0.79 -7.47 11.88
CA LEU A 180 0.19 -8.14 10.73
C LEU A 180 -0.48 -9.47 11.12
N ALA A 181 0.13 -10.24 12.02
CA ALA A 181 -0.48 -11.43 12.61
C ALA A 181 -1.73 -11.10 13.42
N TYR A 182 -1.69 -10.02 14.22
CA TYR A 182 -2.83 -9.55 14.99
C TYR A 182 -4.02 -9.20 14.10
N LEU A 183 -3.78 -8.47 13.00
CA LEU A 183 -4.84 -8.14 12.04
C LEU A 183 -5.52 -9.39 11.47
N ALA A 184 -4.73 -10.37 11.03
CA ALA A 184 -5.25 -11.62 10.47
C ALA A 184 -6.01 -12.45 11.52
N GLU A 185 -5.44 -12.64 12.70
CA GLU A 185 -5.93 -13.60 13.70
C GLU A 185 -7.01 -13.03 14.62
N LYS A 186 -6.99 -11.73 14.89
CA LYS A 186 -7.88 -11.07 15.87
C LYS A 186 -8.91 -10.16 15.22
N GLU A 187 -8.52 -9.46 14.16
CA GLU A 187 -9.42 -8.53 13.45
C GLU A 187 -10.05 -9.13 12.19
N ASN A 188 -9.60 -10.32 11.75
CA ASN A 188 -10.02 -10.94 10.50
C ASN A 188 -9.86 -9.96 9.31
N ILE A 189 -8.71 -9.26 9.29
CA ILE A 189 -8.27 -8.35 8.23
C ILE A 189 -6.97 -8.93 7.66
N HIS A 190 -6.99 -9.25 6.36
CA HIS A 190 -5.92 -10.00 5.71
C HIS A 190 -5.10 -9.19 4.70
N VAL A 191 -5.18 -7.86 4.78
CA VAL A 191 -4.39 -6.96 3.93
C VAL A 191 -3.89 -5.81 4.78
N ALA A 192 -2.64 -5.38 4.56
CA ALA A 192 -2.15 -4.13 5.09
C ALA A 192 -1.16 -3.50 4.13
N HIS A 193 -1.20 -2.18 4.01
CA HIS A 193 0.00 -1.44 3.66
C HIS A 193 0.90 -1.46 4.90
N GLY A 194 1.81 -2.42 4.97
CA GLY A 194 2.69 -2.65 6.12
C GLY A 194 4.17 -2.50 5.81
N VAL A 195 4.52 -2.09 4.59
CA VAL A 195 5.90 -1.79 4.18
C VAL A 195 5.95 -0.53 3.32
N ILE A 196 7.00 0.28 3.50
CA ILE A 196 7.36 1.36 2.58
C ILE A 196 8.62 0.88 1.83
N TRP A 197 8.43 0.34 0.62
CA TRP A 197 9.49 -0.38 -0.08
C TRP A 197 10.70 0.53 -0.32
N SER A 198 11.90 0.01 -0.05
CA SER A 198 13.20 0.69 -0.16
C SER A 198 13.43 1.93 0.69
N GLN A 199 12.54 2.26 1.64
CA GLN A 199 12.76 3.38 2.56
C GLN A 199 14.10 3.24 3.30
N HIS A 200 14.93 4.27 3.24
CA HIS A 200 16.15 4.39 4.04
C HIS A 200 16.61 5.85 4.15
N GLU A 201 16.79 6.37 5.38
CA GLU A 201 17.20 7.76 5.69
C GLU A 201 16.34 8.86 5.05
N ILE A 202 15.07 8.55 4.76
CA ILE A 202 14.01 9.53 4.55
C ILE A 202 13.11 9.49 5.77
N ASP A 203 12.67 10.66 6.23
CA ASP A 203 11.88 10.82 7.48
C ASP A 203 12.50 10.14 8.70
N GLY A 204 13.81 9.87 8.62
CA GLY A 204 14.66 9.33 9.67
C GLY A 204 14.54 7.82 9.94
N GLY A 205 14.00 7.00 9.03
CA GLY A 205 13.89 5.55 9.26
C GLY A 205 14.21 4.66 8.05
N GLY A 206 14.12 3.34 8.25
CA GLY A 206 14.49 2.33 7.25
C GLY A 206 13.61 1.08 7.28
N ALA A 207 13.13 0.65 6.10
CA ALA A 207 12.38 -0.59 5.86
C ALA A 207 12.83 -1.30 4.58
N ASP A 208 14.07 -1.04 4.11
CA ASP A 208 14.55 -1.72 2.91
C ASP A 208 14.76 -3.22 3.19
N GLY A 209 14.69 -4.04 2.14
CA GLY A 209 14.93 -5.48 2.22
C GLY A 209 13.77 -6.34 1.75
N SER A 210 12.54 -5.83 1.67
CA SER A 210 11.37 -6.61 1.24
C SER A 210 11.24 -6.73 -0.29
N PRO A 211 10.37 -7.65 -0.78
CA PRO A 211 9.77 -7.53 -2.10
C PRO A 211 8.94 -6.23 -2.22
N SER A 212 8.85 -5.67 -3.43
CA SER A 212 8.02 -4.49 -3.74
C SER A 212 6.59 -4.85 -4.11
N TYR A 213 6.38 -6.03 -4.68
CA TYR A 213 5.05 -6.59 -4.96
C TYR A 213 4.54 -7.42 -3.77
N PRO A 214 3.22 -7.72 -3.72
CA PRO A 214 2.61 -8.28 -2.53
C PRO A 214 3.20 -9.62 -2.13
N TYR A 215 3.22 -9.89 -0.83
CA TYR A 215 3.67 -11.16 -0.26
C TYR A 215 3.03 -11.42 1.11
N TYR A 216 3.10 -12.66 1.57
CA TYR A 216 2.78 -13.00 2.96
C TYR A 216 4.02 -12.87 3.84
N PRO A 217 4.03 -12.04 4.89
CA PRO A 217 5.18 -11.81 5.74
C PRO A 217 5.43 -12.98 6.70
N SER A 218 6.68 -13.10 7.13
CA SER A 218 7.13 -14.07 8.13
C SER A 218 6.89 -13.54 9.53
N LYS A 219 6.57 -14.43 10.48
CA LYS A 219 6.55 -14.14 11.93
C LYS A 219 7.90 -13.62 12.45
N GLU A 220 8.99 -13.85 11.73
CA GLU A 220 10.32 -13.36 12.09
C GLU A 220 10.51 -11.86 11.82
N HIS A 221 9.97 -11.38 10.69
CA HIS A 221 10.19 -10.03 10.21
C HIS A 221 9.21 -9.64 9.09
N PHE A 222 8.58 -8.46 9.20
CA PHE A 222 7.59 -8.02 8.21
C PHE A 222 8.14 -7.87 6.78
N CYS A 223 9.41 -7.46 6.60
CA CYS A 223 10.10 -7.47 5.29
C CYS A 223 10.43 -8.86 4.72
N LYS A 224 10.36 -9.94 5.51
CA LYS A 224 10.71 -11.30 5.07
C LYS A 224 9.46 -12.02 4.58
N PRO A 225 9.44 -12.60 3.37
CA PRO A 225 8.41 -13.56 2.98
C PRO A 225 8.43 -14.79 3.92
N ALA A 226 7.25 -15.21 4.38
CA ALA A 226 7.11 -16.46 5.12
C ALA A 226 7.67 -17.64 4.31
N GLN A 227 8.49 -18.48 4.96
CA GLN A 227 9.15 -19.60 4.32
C GLN A 227 8.28 -20.87 4.30
N GLY A 228 7.36 -21.00 5.25
CA GLY A 228 6.41 -22.10 5.29
C GLY A 228 5.35 -21.91 6.37
N LYS A 229 4.63 -22.99 6.71
CA LYS A 229 3.49 -22.92 7.63
C LYS A 229 3.85 -22.44 9.05
N ASN A 230 5.09 -22.67 9.49
CA ASN A 230 5.52 -22.35 10.86
C ASN A 230 5.59 -20.83 11.09
N ASP A 231 6.04 -20.08 10.09
CA ASP A 231 6.24 -18.65 10.15
C ASP A 231 5.23 -17.87 9.29
N PHE A 232 4.23 -18.53 8.72
CA PHE A 232 3.20 -17.90 7.89
C PHE A 232 2.31 -16.93 8.67
N ILE A 233 2.06 -15.76 8.07
CA ILE A 233 1.04 -14.80 8.49
C ILE A 233 0.09 -14.60 7.31
N ASP A 234 -1.19 -14.86 7.51
CA ASP A 234 -2.24 -14.69 6.49
C ASP A 234 -2.69 -13.21 6.39
N CYS A 235 -1.75 -12.33 6.09
CA CYS A 235 -1.98 -10.91 5.85
C CYS A 235 -1.09 -10.46 4.70
N VAL A 236 -1.67 -10.03 3.58
CA VAL A 236 -0.92 -9.55 2.42
C VAL A 236 -0.26 -8.23 2.79
N ASN A 237 1.07 -8.19 2.73
CA ASN A 237 1.83 -6.98 2.97
C ASN A 237 2.02 -6.22 1.65
N LEU A 238 1.55 -4.98 1.61
CA LEU A 238 1.54 -4.10 0.44
C LEU A 238 2.49 -2.90 0.64
N ASP A 239 3.18 -2.53 -0.42
CA ASP A 239 3.83 -1.22 -0.55
C ASP A 239 2.80 -0.08 -0.64
N GLY A 240 3.23 1.16 -0.38
CA GLY A 240 2.42 2.37 -0.41
C GLY A 240 2.64 3.27 -1.62
N TRP A 241 3.84 3.28 -2.20
CA TRP A 241 4.16 4.10 -3.37
C TRP A 241 5.14 3.37 -4.29
N SER A 242 4.71 3.08 -5.52
CA SER A 242 5.64 2.64 -6.57
C SER A 242 6.73 3.68 -6.77
N VAL A 243 7.98 3.25 -6.67
CA VAL A 243 9.17 4.05 -6.94
C VAL A 243 9.82 3.68 -8.27
N ASP A 244 10.51 4.63 -8.87
CA ASP A 244 11.48 4.34 -9.94
C ASP A 244 12.66 3.60 -9.30
N PHE A 245 12.98 2.41 -9.80
CA PHE A 245 13.92 1.51 -9.14
C PHE A 245 15.34 2.05 -9.17
N LEU A 246 15.73 2.80 -10.22
CA LEU A 246 17.04 3.45 -10.28
C LEU A 246 17.13 4.60 -9.28
N ASN A 247 16.05 5.39 -9.15
CA ASN A 247 15.97 6.46 -8.16
C ASN A 247 16.04 5.90 -6.73
N ALA A 248 15.37 4.77 -6.49
CA ALA A 248 15.26 4.12 -5.19
C ALA A 248 16.56 3.48 -4.66
N ARG A 249 17.62 3.37 -5.45
CA ARG A 249 18.90 2.81 -4.98
C ARG A 249 19.56 3.66 -3.90
N VAL A 250 19.38 4.97 -3.93
CA VAL A 250 20.08 5.85 -2.98
C VAL A 250 19.45 5.82 -1.59
N SER A 251 20.23 6.18 -0.57
CA SER A 251 19.75 6.47 0.78
C SER A 251 19.48 7.97 0.91
N GLY A 252 18.34 8.35 1.49
CA GLY A 252 17.98 9.75 1.64
C GLY A 252 17.70 10.46 0.31
N GLY A 253 18.06 11.73 0.23
CA GLY A 253 17.95 12.55 -0.97
C GLY A 253 18.92 13.72 -0.94
N ILE A 254 19.33 14.16 -2.13
CA ILE A 254 20.14 15.38 -2.33
C ILE A 254 19.29 16.31 -3.17
N ARG A 255 18.96 17.48 -2.62
CA ARG A 255 18.12 18.46 -3.32
C ARG A 255 18.81 18.95 -4.59
N GLY A 256 18.12 18.77 -5.72
CA GLY A 256 18.48 19.36 -7.00
C GLY A 256 18.06 20.83 -7.11
N THR A 257 18.70 21.56 -8.03
CA THR A 257 18.23 22.88 -8.52
C THR A 257 17.51 22.79 -9.86
N THR A 258 17.57 21.63 -10.52
CA THR A 258 16.90 21.30 -11.79
C THR A 258 16.42 19.85 -11.74
N PRO A 259 15.52 19.41 -12.62
CA PRO A 259 15.15 17.99 -12.72
C PRO A 259 16.32 17.06 -13.09
N PHE A 260 17.41 17.60 -13.62
CA PHE A 260 18.55 16.84 -14.12
C PHE A 260 19.73 16.82 -13.14
N ASN A 261 19.56 17.37 -11.94
CA ASN A 261 20.56 17.30 -10.88
C ASN A 261 19.88 17.00 -9.53
N GLY A 262 20.60 16.37 -8.61
CA GLY A 262 20.04 15.87 -7.35
C GLY A 262 19.52 14.44 -7.43
N ALA A 263 19.12 13.92 -6.28
CA ALA A 263 18.68 12.55 -6.10
C ALA A 263 17.56 12.48 -5.07
N ALA A 264 16.56 11.64 -5.26
CA ALA A 264 15.55 11.38 -4.24
C ALA A 264 15.14 9.91 -4.25
N SER A 265 15.44 9.20 -3.16
CA SER A 265 15.15 7.77 -3.02
C SER A 265 13.66 7.44 -3.04
N ARG A 266 12.77 8.43 -2.87
CA ARG A 266 11.31 8.26 -2.89
C ARG A 266 10.65 8.63 -4.21
N ARG A 267 11.44 9.01 -5.22
CA ARG A 267 10.87 9.38 -6.50
C ARG A 267 10.23 8.19 -7.21
N GLY A 268 9.03 8.42 -7.72
CA GLY A 268 8.21 7.40 -8.34
C GLY A 268 6.88 7.95 -8.80
N VAL A 269 5.79 7.31 -8.37
CA VAL A 269 4.42 7.80 -8.62
C VAL A 269 3.94 8.81 -7.57
N GLY A 270 4.66 8.96 -6.45
CA GLY A 270 4.34 9.88 -5.37
C GLY A 270 4.35 11.34 -5.85
N PRO A 271 3.36 12.16 -5.47
CA PRO A 271 3.21 13.50 -6.02
C PRO A 271 4.24 14.51 -5.50
N ILE A 272 4.92 14.19 -4.39
CA ILE A 272 5.86 15.09 -3.72
C ILE A 272 7.14 15.22 -4.55
N GLU A 273 7.82 14.10 -4.80
CA GLU A 273 9.12 14.07 -5.47
C GLU A 273 9.03 14.18 -7.00
N THR A 274 7.81 14.30 -7.53
CA THR A 274 7.53 14.45 -8.97
C THR A 274 6.86 15.78 -9.28
N TYR A 275 5.52 15.85 -9.22
CA TYR A 275 4.77 17.08 -9.45
C TYR A 275 5.23 18.20 -8.52
N GLY A 276 5.57 17.86 -7.26
CA GLY A 276 6.08 18.80 -6.27
C GLY A 276 7.38 19.44 -6.66
N ASP A 277 8.40 18.61 -6.86
CA ASP A 277 9.73 19.09 -7.17
C ASP A 277 9.84 19.69 -8.57
N TRP A 278 9.14 19.15 -9.56
CA TRP A 278 9.42 19.40 -10.99
C TRP A 278 8.23 19.98 -11.78
N GLY A 279 7.11 20.26 -11.13
CA GLY A 279 5.93 20.82 -11.79
C GLY A 279 5.13 19.78 -12.59
N LEU A 280 4.05 20.24 -13.22
CA LEU A 280 3.06 19.35 -13.84
C LEU A 280 3.60 18.53 -15.01
N GLU A 281 4.45 19.08 -15.87
CA GLU A 281 4.84 18.37 -17.09
C GLU A 281 5.96 17.35 -16.82
N ILE A 282 7.10 17.79 -16.29
CA ILE A 282 8.25 16.91 -16.01
C ILE A 282 7.91 15.92 -14.89
N GLY A 283 7.18 16.37 -13.86
CA GLY A 283 6.67 15.47 -12.82
C GLY A 283 5.75 14.39 -13.41
N HIS A 284 4.90 14.74 -14.38
CA HIS A 284 4.03 13.76 -15.03
C HIS A 284 4.81 12.73 -15.84
N GLU A 285 5.82 13.14 -16.59
CA GLU A 285 6.70 12.21 -17.32
C GLU A 285 7.35 11.22 -16.37
N SER A 286 7.85 11.68 -15.22
CA SER A 286 8.40 10.82 -14.16
C SER A 286 7.39 9.80 -13.63
N VAL A 287 6.15 10.24 -13.36
CA VAL A 287 5.08 9.35 -12.86
C VAL A 287 4.70 8.32 -13.92
N MET A 288 4.51 8.73 -15.18
CA MET A 288 4.10 7.85 -16.26
C MET A 288 5.20 6.86 -16.66
N HIS A 289 6.47 7.26 -16.56
CA HIS A 289 7.63 6.37 -16.68
C HIS A 289 7.60 5.28 -15.62
N THR A 290 7.56 5.68 -14.33
CA THR A 290 7.52 4.73 -13.20
C THR A 290 6.36 3.75 -13.36
N GLN A 291 5.18 4.26 -13.73
CA GLN A 291 4.00 3.42 -13.95
C GLN A 291 4.16 2.43 -15.10
N SER A 292 4.88 2.79 -16.16
CA SER A 292 5.13 1.90 -17.30
C SER A 292 6.04 0.72 -16.97
N ILE A 293 6.90 0.83 -15.95
CA ILE A 293 7.71 -0.29 -15.44
C ILE A 293 6.78 -1.45 -15.05
N HIS A 294 5.65 -1.13 -14.42
CA HIS A 294 4.69 -2.12 -13.92
C HIS A 294 3.61 -2.49 -14.94
N PHE A 295 3.13 -1.54 -15.75
CA PHE A 295 2.01 -1.76 -16.65
C PHE A 295 2.41 -2.21 -18.06
N ASP A 296 3.66 -2.03 -18.46
CA ASP A 296 4.17 -2.55 -19.72
C ASP A 296 5.01 -3.80 -19.45
N ARG A 297 6.32 -3.68 -19.29
CA ARG A 297 7.23 -4.83 -19.16
C ARG A 297 6.96 -5.66 -17.90
N GLY A 298 6.68 -5.01 -16.76
CA GLY A 298 6.31 -5.70 -15.53
C GLY A 298 5.02 -6.51 -15.66
N PHE A 299 4.04 -6.04 -16.45
CA PHE A 299 2.81 -6.78 -16.71
C PHE A 299 3.09 -8.04 -17.52
N GLU A 300 3.94 -7.96 -18.55
CA GLU A 300 4.37 -9.13 -19.33
C GLU A 300 5.13 -10.15 -18.49
N LEU A 301 6.01 -9.67 -17.61
CA LEU A 301 6.90 -10.53 -16.81
C LEU A 301 6.17 -11.24 -15.67
N ASN A 302 5.13 -10.62 -15.11
CA ASN A 302 4.44 -11.05 -13.89
C ASN A 302 2.98 -11.48 -14.11
N GLY A 303 2.42 -11.24 -15.30
CA GLY A 303 1.02 -11.56 -15.65
C GLY A 303 -0.01 -10.56 -15.12
N PHE A 304 0.39 -9.60 -14.30
CA PHE A 304 -0.43 -8.49 -13.81
C PHE A 304 0.47 -7.28 -13.50
N GLY A 305 -0.14 -6.10 -13.41
CA GLY A 305 0.54 -4.87 -13.04
C GLY A 305 -0.19 -4.18 -11.91
N TRP A 306 0.56 -3.59 -10.99
CA TRP A 306 0.04 -2.88 -9.83
C TRP A 306 0.86 -1.64 -9.50
N ILE A 307 0.14 -0.56 -9.14
CA ILE A 307 0.66 0.73 -8.70
C ILE A 307 -0.06 1.14 -7.41
N PRO A 308 0.61 1.07 -6.24
CA PRO A 308 0.16 1.77 -5.06
C PRO A 308 0.57 3.25 -5.10
N ASN A 309 -0.30 4.12 -4.60
CA ASN A 309 0.00 5.53 -4.37
C ASN A 309 -0.77 6.05 -3.16
N ILE A 310 -0.20 7.02 -2.44
CA ILE A 310 -0.86 7.71 -1.34
C ILE A 310 -0.68 9.21 -1.54
N TRP A 311 -1.78 9.94 -1.38
CA TRP A 311 -1.83 11.40 -1.47
C TRP A 311 -2.42 11.94 -0.17
N GLU A 312 -1.74 12.85 0.51
CA GLU A 312 -2.30 13.49 1.70
C GLU A 312 -3.30 14.56 1.29
N ALA A 313 -4.50 14.58 1.88
CA ALA A 313 -5.50 15.61 1.53
C ALA A 313 -4.97 17.03 1.76
N ALA A 314 -4.11 17.17 2.76
CA ALA A 314 -3.46 18.43 3.11
C ALA A 314 -2.59 19.02 1.97
N LEU A 315 -2.15 18.19 1.00
CA LEU A 315 -1.36 18.63 -0.16
C LEU A 315 -2.03 19.76 -0.95
N VAL A 316 -3.36 19.86 -0.91
CA VAL A 316 -4.11 20.91 -1.61
C VAL A 316 -3.86 22.30 -1.01
N LYS A 317 -3.55 22.40 0.29
CA LYS A 317 -3.52 23.70 1.01
C LYS A 317 -2.24 23.97 1.81
N ILE A 318 -1.31 23.02 1.90
CA ILE A 318 -0.09 23.23 2.68
C ILE A 318 0.83 24.25 1.96
N PRO A 319 1.22 25.35 2.63
CA PRO A 319 1.96 26.46 2.01
C PRO A 319 3.46 26.21 1.81
N GLU A 320 4.06 25.17 2.41
CA GLU A 320 5.54 25.00 2.37
C GLU A 320 6.06 24.39 1.07
N ARG A 321 5.19 24.16 0.08
CA ARG A 321 5.54 23.66 -1.25
C ARG A 321 5.71 24.85 -2.18
N ASN A 322 6.92 25.40 -2.25
CA ASN A 322 7.24 26.50 -3.17
C ASN A 322 6.66 26.20 -4.56
N ASN A 323 5.86 27.13 -5.10
CA ASN A 323 5.18 27.07 -6.40
C ASN A 323 3.88 26.25 -6.50
N TRP A 324 3.26 25.82 -5.38
CA TRP A 324 1.93 25.21 -5.40
C TRP A 324 0.84 26.24 -5.09
N ASP A 325 -0.08 26.43 -6.02
CA ASP A 325 -1.37 27.06 -5.73
C ASP A 325 -2.38 26.02 -5.20
N GLU A 326 -3.50 26.47 -4.64
CA GLU A 326 -4.53 25.58 -4.07
C GLU A 326 -5.21 24.65 -5.09
N THR A 327 -4.89 24.77 -6.38
CA THR A 327 -5.42 23.92 -7.45
C THR A 327 -4.38 22.95 -8.01
N PHE A 328 -3.11 23.11 -7.65
CA PHE A 328 -2.00 22.37 -8.26
C PHE A 328 -2.14 20.87 -8.05
N ALA A 329 -2.40 20.43 -6.81
CA ALA A 329 -2.61 19.03 -6.49
C ALA A 329 -3.81 18.43 -7.25
N LEU A 330 -4.90 19.19 -7.42
CA LEU A 330 -6.06 18.75 -8.20
C LEU A 330 -5.71 18.58 -9.68
N ARG A 331 -5.00 19.54 -10.28
CA ARG A 331 -4.51 19.43 -11.67
C ARG A 331 -3.59 18.24 -11.87
N ALA A 332 -2.70 17.97 -10.91
CA ALA A 332 -1.80 16.82 -10.94
C ALA A 332 -2.58 15.49 -10.86
N LEU A 333 -3.56 15.40 -9.96
CA LEU A 333 -4.42 14.21 -9.81
C LEU A 333 -5.22 13.93 -11.08
N GLU A 334 -5.84 14.96 -11.66
CA GLU A 334 -6.58 14.86 -12.92
C GLU A 334 -5.69 14.38 -14.07
N LYS A 335 -4.50 14.98 -14.21
CA LYS A 335 -3.53 14.64 -15.25
C LYS A 335 -3.03 13.20 -15.09
N TRP A 336 -2.73 12.77 -13.87
CA TRP A 336 -2.30 11.40 -13.57
C TRP A 336 -3.37 10.37 -13.92
N VAL A 337 -4.59 10.53 -13.38
CA VAL A 337 -5.69 9.58 -13.60
C VAL A 337 -6.08 9.56 -15.08
N GLY A 338 -6.26 10.74 -15.70
CA GLY A 338 -6.63 10.86 -17.10
C GLY A 338 -5.62 10.22 -18.05
N SER A 339 -4.33 10.46 -17.84
CA SER A 339 -3.29 9.88 -18.71
C SER A 339 -3.06 8.40 -18.45
N THR A 340 -3.29 7.94 -17.21
CA THR A 340 -3.29 6.51 -16.86
C THR A 340 -4.36 5.77 -17.64
N VAL A 341 -5.62 6.22 -17.57
CA VAL A 341 -6.74 5.62 -18.30
C VAL A 341 -6.53 5.75 -19.81
N LYS A 342 -5.99 6.87 -20.29
CA LYS A 342 -5.70 7.05 -21.73
C LYS A 342 -4.67 6.05 -22.25
N ARG A 343 -3.59 5.78 -21.50
CA ARG A 343 -2.52 4.85 -21.94
C ARG A 343 -2.88 3.39 -21.69
N TRP A 344 -3.56 3.10 -20.59
CA TRP A 344 -3.99 1.75 -20.20
C TRP A 344 -5.50 1.73 -19.89
N PRO A 345 -6.37 1.68 -20.92
CA PRO A 345 -7.82 1.89 -20.74
C PRO A 345 -8.53 0.82 -19.90
N GLU A 346 -7.95 -0.37 -19.75
CA GLU A 346 -8.51 -1.46 -18.95
C GLU A 346 -8.03 -1.47 -17.48
N VAL A 347 -7.23 -0.47 -17.10
CA VAL A 347 -6.73 -0.31 -15.74
C VAL A 347 -7.88 -0.19 -14.75
N LYS A 348 -7.72 -0.81 -13.58
CA LYS A 348 -8.72 -0.86 -12.53
C LYS A 348 -8.24 -0.05 -11.35
N PHE A 349 -8.96 1.01 -11.04
CA PHE A 349 -8.76 1.77 -9.81
C PHE A 349 -9.61 1.14 -8.72
N VAL A 350 -8.97 0.45 -7.80
CA VAL A 350 -9.60 -0.29 -6.71
C VAL A 350 -9.00 0.14 -5.37
N THR A 351 -9.68 -0.18 -4.27
CA THR A 351 -9.15 0.09 -2.93
C THR A 351 -7.95 -0.80 -2.63
N PHE A 352 -7.09 -0.40 -1.69
CA PHE A 352 -5.97 -1.23 -1.24
C PHE A 352 -6.43 -2.61 -0.76
N GLY A 353 -7.51 -2.66 0.04
CA GLY A 353 -8.07 -3.92 0.52
C GLY A 353 -8.72 -4.77 -0.55
N GLU A 354 -9.36 -4.18 -1.58
CA GLU A 354 -9.89 -4.95 -2.71
C GLU A 354 -8.76 -5.62 -3.51
N TYR A 355 -7.71 -4.87 -3.84
CA TYR A 355 -6.55 -5.44 -4.53
C TYR A 355 -5.85 -6.53 -3.73
N GLY A 356 -5.61 -6.30 -2.43
CA GLY A 356 -4.96 -7.30 -1.57
C GLY A 356 -5.75 -8.61 -1.48
N GLU A 357 -7.08 -8.55 -1.40
CA GLU A 357 -7.93 -9.75 -1.43
C GLU A 357 -7.98 -10.43 -2.81
N ILE A 358 -7.90 -9.67 -3.90
CA ILE A 358 -7.75 -10.24 -5.25
C ILE A 358 -6.44 -11.04 -5.34
N TRP A 359 -5.35 -10.48 -4.81
CA TRP A 359 -4.05 -11.15 -4.78
C TRP A 359 -4.07 -12.40 -3.89
N ARG A 360 -4.59 -12.28 -2.67
CA ARG A 360 -4.74 -13.37 -1.68
C ARG A 360 -5.66 -14.50 -2.14
N LYS A 361 -6.66 -14.19 -2.98
CA LYS A 361 -7.52 -15.21 -3.59
C LYS A 361 -6.74 -16.04 -4.60
N HIS A 362 -5.79 -15.43 -5.32
CA HIS A 362 -4.96 -16.08 -6.32
C HIS A 362 -3.79 -16.84 -5.68
N TYR A 363 -2.91 -16.14 -4.96
CA TYR A 363 -1.75 -16.73 -4.29
C TYR A 363 -2.11 -17.10 -2.86
N ARG A 364 -1.91 -18.38 -2.48
CA ARG A 364 -2.25 -18.89 -1.14
C ARG A 364 -1.09 -18.91 -0.17
N ASP A 365 0.11 -18.87 -0.69
CA ASP A 365 1.36 -18.76 0.04
C ASP A 365 2.42 -18.10 -0.86
N ASN A 366 3.69 -18.15 -0.44
CA ASN A 366 4.77 -17.53 -1.19
C ASN A 366 5.47 -18.44 -2.22
N ASN A 367 4.97 -19.66 -2.47
CA ASN A 367 5.68 -20.60 -3.33
C ASN A 367 5.50 -20.34 -4.82
N GLU A 368 4.42 -19.65 -5.22
CA GLU A 368 4.03 -19.51 -6.62
C GLU A 368 4.41 -18.18 -7.26
N TRP A 369 4.48 -17.09 -6.48
CA TRP A 369 4.89 -15.80 -7.05
C TRP A 369 6.40 -15.72 -7.23
N ASN A 370 6.81 -15.10 -8.33
CA ASN A 370 8.21 -14.93 -8.72
C ASN A 370 8.35 -13.66 -9.58
N TYR A 371 8.49 -12.52 -8.92
CA TYR A 371 8.37 -11.21 -9.56
C TYR A 371 9.65 -10.81 -10.29
N ARG A 372 9.50 -10.17 -11.45
CA ARG A 372 10.57 -9.59 -12.23
C ARG A 372 10.21 -8.19 -12.73
N PHE A 373 11.20 -7.30 -12.76
CA PHE A 373 11.06 -5.98 -13.34
C PHE A 373 12.31 -5.61 -14.13
N GLU A 374 12.12 -4.83 -15.19
CA GLU A 374 13.19 -4.30 -16.01
C GLU A 374 12.89 -2.82 -16.24
N GLU A 375 13.88 -1.96 -15.97
CA GLU A 375 13.77 -0.52 -16.15
C GLU A 375 15.04 0.01 -16.80
N LYS A 376 14.87 0.87 -17.80
CA LYS A 376 15.92 1.77 -18.29
C LYS A 376 15.65 3.16 -17.77
N GLY A 377 16.70 3.87 -17.38
CA GLY A 377 16.54 5.18 -16.74
C GLY A 377 15.87 6.21 -17.64
N LEU A 378 15.05 7.06 -17.03
CA LEU A 378 14.31 8.12 -17.71
C LEU A 378 15.21 9.28 -18.15
N GLY A 379 16.37 9.45 -17.50
CA GLY A 379 17.24 10.61 -17.64
C GLY A 379 16.83 11.80 -16.78
N ILE A 380 15.98 11.60 -15.77
CA ILE A 380 15.53 12.64 -14.83
C ILE A 380 15.85 12.20 -13.40
N GLY A 381 16.37 13.12 -12.59
CA GLY A 381 16.89 12.84 -11.24
C GLY A 381 18.07 11.87 -11.30
N ASN A 382 18.04 10.85 -10.44
CA ASN A 382 19.04 9.78 -10.40
C ASN A 382 18.59 8.49 -11.11
N SER A 383 17.57 8.59 -11.98
CA SER A 383 17.19 7.59 -12.98
C SER A 383 18.01 7.83 -14.24
N TRP A 384 19.29 7.47 -14.22
CA TRP A 384 20.24 7.82 -15.27
C TRP A 384 19.94 7.10 -16.59
N GLY A 385 19.84 7.83 -17.70
CA GLY A 385 19.37 7.28 -18.98
C GLY A 385 20.22 6.15 -19.58
N ASN A 386 21.50 6.07 -19.18
CA ASN A 386 22.40 4.99 -19.60
C ASN A 386 22.29 3.72 -18.75
N GLU A 387 21.60 3.76 -17.62
CA GLU A 387 21.47 2.62 -16.71
C GLU A 387 20.24 1.78 -17.05
N GLU A 388 20.42 0.45 -16.97
CA GLU A 388 19.35 -0.53 -16.96
C GLU A 388 19.43 -1.30 -15.64
N ILE A 389 18.32 -1.37 -14.91
CA ILE A 389 18.17 -2.16 -13.68
C ILE A 389 17.19 -3.31 -13.93
N ARG A 390 17.50 -4.47 -13.34
CA ARG A 390 16.63 -5.65 -13.35
C ARG A 390 16.44 -6.12 -11.93
N TRP A 391 15.19 -6.33 -11.53
CA TRP A 391 14.81 -6.88 -10.22
C TRP A 391 14.25 -8.28 -10.37
N PHE A 392 14.56 -9.12 -9.40
CA PHE A 392 14.11 -10.49 -9.26
C PHE A 392 13.71 -10.69 -7.80
N MET A 393 12.46 -11.10 -7.53
CA MET A 393 11.97 -11.24 -6.15
C MET A 393 11.15 -12.52 -6.04
N ASN A 394 11.58 -13.42 -5.16
CA ASN A 394 10.86 -14.66 -4.83
C ASN A 394 10.87 -14.89 -3.32
N LYS A 395 10.27 -16.00 -2.88
CA LYS A 395 10.22 -16.37 -1.46
C LYS A 395 11.58 -16.40 -0.76
N ASN A 396 12.65 -16.78 -1.46
CA ASN A 396 13.94 -17.07 -0.84
C ASN A 396 14.94 -15.91 -0.95
N PHE A 397 14.79 -15.01 -1.92
CA PHE A 397 15.63 -13.83 -2.03
C PHE A 397 15.00 -12.74 -2.91
N ARG A 398 15.54 -11.52 -2.79
CA ARG A 398 15.52 -10.54 -3.87
C ARG A 398 16.93 -10.29 -4.40
N LEU A 399 17.03 -10.00 -5.69
CA LEU A 399 18.26 -9.73 -6.42
C LEU A 399 18.01 -8.53 -7.35
N ALA A 400 18.96 -7.60 -7.38
CA ALA A 400 18.98 -6.52 -8.35
C ALA A 400 20.31 -6.47 -9.10
N THR A 401 20.24 -6.34 -10.42
CA THR A 401 21.42 -6.08 -11.26
C THR A 401 21.30 -4.73 -11.97
N VAL A 402 22.44 -4.06 -12.17
CA VAL A 402 22.55 -2.82 -12.95
C VAL A 402 23.65 -2.95 -13.99
N ARG A 403 23.43 -2.38 -15.18
CA ARG A 403 24.45 -2.22 -16.22
C ARG A 403 24.33 -0.86 -16.93
N ASP A 404 25.41 -0.42 -17.55
CA ASP A 404 25.37 0.66 -18.55
C ASP A 404 25.04 0.04 -19.91
N TRP A 405 23.78 0.18 -20.34
CA TRP A 405 23.28 -0.43 -21.56
C TRP A 405 23.73 0.32 -22.83
N HIS A 406 24.11 1.60 -22.71
CA HIS A 406 24.71 2.35 -23.83
C HIS A 406 26.10 1.81 -24.18
N LYS A 407 26.84 1.32 -23.20
CA LYS A 407 28.18 0.73 -23.37
C LYS A 407 28.20 -0.79 -23.41
N ASN A 408 27.03 -1.42 -23.27
CA ASN A 408 26.88 -2.86 -23.18
C ASN A 408 27.81 -3.50 -22.13
N THR A 409 27.93 -2.88 -20.96
CA THR A 409 28.75 -3.45 -19.88
C THR A 409 28.10 -4.68 -19.26
N LEU A 410 28.90 -5.52 -18.60
CA LEU A 410 28.39 -6.64 -17.80
C LEU A 410 27.48 -6.14 -16.67
N GLU A 411 26.48 -6.96 -16.33
CA GLU A 411 25.59 -6.74 -15.19
C GLU A 411 26.37 -6.86 -13.86
N LYS A 412 26.12 -5.91 -12.96
CA LYS A 412 26.61 -5.94 -11.59
C LYS A 412 25.46 -6.11 -10.62
N VAL A 413 25.61 -7.03 -9.68
CA VAL A 413 24.73 -7.22 -8.52
C VAL A 413 24.87 -6.02 -7.60
N ILE A 414 23.76 -5.33 -7.35
CA ILE A 414 23.68 -4.18 -6.43
C ILE A 414 22.79 -4.47 -5.21
N ASP A 415 21.94 -5.48 -5.26
CA ASP A 415 21.20 -6.00 -4.11
C ASP A 415 21.16 -7.51 -4.22
N PHE A 416 21.45 -8.19 -3.13
CA PHE A 416 21.17 -9.60 -2.97
C PHE A 416 20.81 -9.82 -1.50
N THR A 417 19.51 -9.88 -1.24
CA THR A 417 18.97 -10.03 0.11
C THR A 417 18.28 -11.38 0.23
N ARG A 418 18.84 -12.24 1.10
CA ARG A 418 18.36 -13.61 1.35
C ARG A 418 17.28 -13.65 2.42
N TYR A 419 16.21 -14.39 2.16
CA TYR A 419 15.07 -14.62 3.04
C TYR A 419 15.05 -16.02 3.65
N ASP A 420 15.82 -16.95 3.10
CA ASP A 420 16.02 -18.28 3.68
C ASP A 420 16.83 -18.24 4.99
N LEU A 421 17.55 -17.14 5.24
CA LEU A 421 18.24 -16.87 6.49
C LEU A 421 17.25 -16.42 7.60
N PRO A 422 17.52 -16.72 8.88
CA PRO A 422 16.77 -16.16 9.99
C PRO A 422 16.81 -14.63 10.01
N ALA A 423 15.68 -14.00 10.28
CA ALA A 423 15.54 -12.56 10.45
C ALA A 423 15.04 -12.22 11.85
N LYS A 424 15.23 -10.97 12.27
CA LYS A 424 14.76 -10.51 13.58
C LYS A 424 14.46 -9.02 13.54
N GLU A 425 13.23 -8.68 13.85
CA GLU A 425 12.85 -7.28 14.08
C GLU A 425 13.47 -6.72 15.36
N PRO A 426 13.59 -5.39 15.46
CA PRO A 426 13.87 -4.73 16.73
C PRO A 426 12.92 -5.13 17.86
N LYS A 427 13.42 -5.00 19.11
CA LYS A 427 12.58 -5.07 20.31
C LYS A 427 11.54 -3.94 20.30
N ASP A 428 10.54 -4.02 21.16
CA ASP A 428 9.51 -2.97 21.25
C ASP A 428 10.14 -1.60 21.57
N PRO A 429 9.88 -0.56 20.75
CA PRO A 429 10.28 0.80 21.04
C PRO A 429 9.28 1.49 21.97
N SER A 430 9.61 2.72 22.38
CA SER A 430 8.67 3.67 22.98
C SER A 430 8.85 5.05 22.34
N PRO A 431 7.92 6.00 22.55
CA PRO A 431 8.06 7.35 22.00
C PRO A 431 9.35 8.04 22.42
N GLU A 432 9.83 7.76 23.65
CA GLU A 432 11.08 8.30 24.21
C GLU A 432 12.32 7.55 23.73
N ARG A 433 12.16 6.33 23.21
CA ARG A 433 13.24 5.45 22.73
C ARG A 433 12.82 4.79 21.42
N PRO A 434 12.71 5.57 20.33
CA PRO A 434 12.32 5.01 19.05
C PRO A 434 13.42 4.12 18.49
N ILE A 435 13.02 3.12 17.71
CA ILE A 435 13.93 2.35 16.86
C ILE A 435 13.49 2.57 15.43
N LYS A 436 14.32 3.24 14.64
CA LYS A 436 13.91 3.74 13.32
C LYS A 436 14.35 2.88 12.15
N ASP A 437 15.38 2.06 12.33
CA ASP A 437 15.84 1.12 11.31
C ASP A 437 15.27 -0.27 11.56
N TRP A 438 14.44 -0.70 10.63
CA TRP A 438 13.79 -2.00 10.55
C TRP A 438 14.13 -2.69 9.23
N SER A 439 15.24 -2.31 8.59
CA SER A 439 15.63 -2.86 7.31
C SER A 439 16.11 -4.31 7.45
N LEU A 440 15.76 -5.16 6.50
CA LEU A 440 16.27 -6.52 6.37
C LEU A 440 17.42 -6.52 5.36
N MET A 441 18.64 -6.43 5.88
CA MET A 441 19.87 -6.39 5.06
C MET A 441 20.82 -7.51 5.46
N ASN A 442 21.31 -8.29 4.49
CA ASN A 442 22.35 -9.28 4.74
C ASN A 442 23.51 -9.16 3.74
N ARG A 443 23.43 -9.79 2.56
CA ARG A 443 24.59 -10.05 1.71
C ARG A 443 25.08 -8.84 0.90
N ILE A 444 24.21 -8.23 0.09
CA ILE A 444 24.46 -6.96 -0.62
C ILE A 444 23.15 -6.17 -0.56
N ASN A 445 23.20 -4.90 -0.21
CA ASN A 445 22.03 -4.02 -0.20
C ASN A 445 22.23 -2.81 -1.12
N GLN A 446 21.17 -2.47 -1.88
CA GLN A 446 21.19 -1.40 -2.89
C GLN A 446 21.65 -0.03 -2.40
N LYS A 447 21.56 0.25 -1.08
CA LYS A 447 21.91 1.54 -0.50
C LYS A 447 23.42 1.81 -0.46
N GLU A 448 24.24 0.77 -0.66
CA GLU A 448 25.71 0.86 -0.73
C GLU A 448 26.35 1.55 0.49
N LEU A 449 25.80 1.31 1.69
CA LEU A 449 26.26 1.97 2.93
C LEU A 449 27.33 1.17 3.69
N ARG A 450 27.51 -0.12 3.36
CA ARG A 450 28.50 -1.01 3.99
C ARG A 450 29.57 -1.37 2.96
N SER A 451 30.78 -1.67 3.44
CA SER A 451 31.89 -2.07 2.56
C SER A 451 31.58 -3.30 1.70
N GLN A 452 30.77 -4.22 2.21
CA GLN A 452 30.31 -5.42 1.52
C GLN A 452 29.23 -5.19 0.45
N ASP A 453 28.62 -4.00 0.41
CA ASP A 453 27.55 -3.66 -0.54
C ASP A 453 28.10 -3.16 -1.89
N LYS A 454 29.42 -3.06 -2.02
CA LYS A 454 30.06 -2.68 -3.28
C LYS A 454 29.56 -3.59 -4.42
N PRO A 455 29.08 -3.02 -5.55
CA PRO A 455 28.59 -3.83 -6.66
C PRO A 455 29.64 -4.78 -7.22
N ILE A 456 29.24 -6.04 -7.45
CA ILE A 456 30.08 -7.12 -7.98
C ILE A 456 29.44 -7.75 -9.21
N LEU A 457 30.21 -8.44 -10.04
CA LEU A 457 29.68 -9.24 -11.15
C LEU A 457 28.93 -10.47 -10.63
N LEU A 458 27.98 -10.98 -11.41
CA LEU A 458 27.26 -12.23 -11.10
C LEU A 458 28.23 -13.41 -10.89
N ASN A 459 29.33 -13.47 -11.64
CA ASN A 459 30.33 -14.54 -11.52
C ASN A 459 31.24 -14.40 -10.29
N GLU A 460 31.19 -13.29 -9.55
CA GLU A 460 31.94 -13.08 -8.31
C GLU A 460 31.15 -13.53 -7.07
N LEU A 461 29.86 -13.87 -7.22
CA LEU A 461 29.09 -14.54 -6.17
C LEU A 461 29.70 -15.90 -5.82
N ASN A 462 29.55 -16.33 -4.57
CA ASN A 462 30.03 -17.65 -4.15
C ASN A 462 29.15 -18.78 -4.73
N ILE A 463 29.59 -20.02 -4.61
CA ILE A 463 28.92 -21.18 -5.23
C ILE A 463 27.50 -21.36 -4.68
N GLU A 464 27.31 -21.27 -3.36
CA GLU A 464 26.00 -21.43 -2.72
C GLU A 464 25.00 -20.34 -3.15
N GLU A 465 25.49 -19.10 -3.31
CA GLU A 465 24.69 -17.96 -3.78
C GLU A 465 24.27 -18.17 -5.24
N LYS A 466 25.18 -18.64 -6.09
CA LYS A 466 24.89 -18.96 -7.49
C LYS A 466 23.89 -20.11 -7.60
N GLU A 467 24.06 -21.17 -6.82
CA GLU A 467 23.13 -22.29 -6.77
C GLU A 467 21.73 -21.84 -6.34
N LEU A 468 21.64 -20.98 -5.33
CA LEU A 468 20.36 -20.40 -4.89
C LEU A 468 19.68 -19.58 -6.00
N ILE A 469 20.44 -18.73 -6.70
CA ILE A 469 19.91 -17.93 -7.80
C ILE A 469 19.52 -18.81 -8.99
N ALA A 470 20.37 -19.76 -9.37
CA ALA A 470 20.17 -20.66 -10.52
C ALA A 470 18.95 -21.59 -10.35
N LYS A 471 18.53 -21.84 -9.11
CA LYS A 471 17.27 -22.56 -8.83
C LYS A 471 16.04 -21.84 -9.39
N TYR A 472 16.07 -20.51 -9.46
CA TYR A 472 14.97 -19.68 -9.96
C TYR A 472 15.26 -19.10 -11.35
N TYR A 473 16.51 -18.72 -11.60
CA TYR A 473 16.94 -17.99 -12.78
C TYR A 473 18.25 -18.57 -13.35
N PRO A 474 18.24 -19.81 -13.85
CA PRO A 474 19.44 -20.44 -14.41
C PRO A 474 20.02 -19.66 -15.60
N GLU A 475 19.18 -18.90 -16.32
CA GLU A 475 19.57 -18.05 -17.44
C GLU A 475 20.50 -16.89 -17.08
N LEU A 476 20.64 -16.54 -15.79
CA LEU A 476 21.60 -15.52 -15.36
C LEU A 476 23.06 -16.01 -15.37
N PHE A 477 23.28 -17.31 -15.54
CA PHE A 477 24.60 -17.94 -15.57
C PHE A 477 24.88 -18.71 -16.87
N SER A 478 23.99 -18.63 -17.85
CA SER A 478 24.11 -19.32 -19.15
C SER A 478 24.93 -18.56 -20.17
#